data_AF-A0A259FXJ8-F1
#
_entry.id   AF-A0A259FXJ8-F1
#
_cell.length_a   1.000
_cell.length_b   1.000
_cell.length_c   1.000
_cell.angle_alpha   90.00
_cell.angle_beta   90.00
_cell.angle_gamma   90.00
#
_symmetry.space_group_name_H-M   'P 1'
#
loop_
_entity.id
_entity.type
_entity.pdbx_description
1 polymer ?
#
loop_
_entity_poly.entity_id
_entity_poly.type
_entity_poly.pdbx_seq_one_letter_code
_entity_poly.pdbx_strand_id
1 'polypeptide(L)'
;MTRNQPHHGMSLLIGTGFLVVLILMLTLSMIGLRYVSETNQRLKQIAENNNIKTELATEMHTALLERALSIRALPIITDPFDLDEEIQHFGAQGNLYLQARLRIEAMQLSPAENAILKQIRALTRRSQPEVEAAVEMSILKTDQAKLLAMILHTAIPKQKLIIEQVGALLDLQRKQTAAAVREAEISHVRMRGLMIGLGLAALLTGGAIAWFVSRQVARQAEQLTNQALFDELTGLANRSLLLNHLNYEIKSARRNPYAFGVALMDLDRFKEVNDTLGHDVGDELLREVGKRLKKIGCSTPASATRAN
;
A
#
# COMPACT_ATOMS: atom_id res chain seq x y z
N MET A 1 -14.65 16.19 -54.80
CA MET A 1 -15.59 15.89 -53.69
C MET A 1 -14.88 14.98 -52.70
N THR A 2 -14.40 15.54 -51.59
CA THR A 2 -13.60 14.83 -50.57
C THR A 2 -14.52 14.01 -49.67
N ARG A 3 -14.35 12.69 -49.71
CA ARG A 3 -15.14 11.72 -48.93
C ARG A 3 -14.65 11.76 -47.48
N ASN A 4 -15.48 12.33 -46.63
CA ASN A 4 -15.28 12.48 -45.20
C ASN A 4 -15.68 11.17 -44.50
N GLN A 5 -14.73 10.41 -43.93
CA GLN A 5 -14.95 9.29 -42.98
C GLN A 5 -13.63 9.00 -42.22
N PRO A 6 -13.62 8.37 -41.03
CA PRO A 6 -14.41 8.60 -39.83
C PRO A 6 -13.46 8.70 -38.60
N HIS A 7 -12.86 9.86 -38.31
CA HIS A 7 -11.92 9.98 -37.18
C HIS A 7 -12.59 10.01 -35.79
N HIS A 8 -13.91 10.14 -35.71
CA HIS A 8 -14.65 10.30 -34.45
C HIS A 8 -14.76 9.01 -33.61
N GLY A 9 -14.76 7.83 -34.22
CA GLY A 9 -14.88 6.56 -33.47
C GLY A 9 -13.62 6.22 -32.66
N MET A 10 -12.45 6.70 -33.11
CA MET A 10 -11.15 6.27 -32.59
C MET A 10 -10.67 7.12 -31.42
N SER A 11 -10.93 8.43 -31.43
CA SER A 11 -10.72 9.31 -30.26
C SER A 11 -11.64 8.91 -29.10
N LEU A 12 -12.86 8.48 -29.41
CA LEU A 12 -13.80 7.92 -28.43
C LEU A 12 -13.24 6.66 -27.77
N LEU A 13 -12.64 5.75 -28.55
CA LEU A 13 -12.09 4.49 -28.05
C LEU A 13 -10.89 4.70 -27.11
N ILE A 14 -9.95 5.59 -27.47
CA ILE A 14 -8.82 5.95 -26.61
C ILE A 14 -9.32 6.67 -25.35
N GLY A 15 -10.28 7.59 -25.49
CA GLY A 15 -10.90 8.29 -24.37
C GLY A 15 -11.60 7.33 -23.40
N THR A 16 -12.35 6.36 -23.91
CA THR A 16 -13.00 5.33 -23.08
C THR A 16 -11.98 4.45 -22.37
N GLY A 17 -10.89 4.06 -23.04
CA GLY A 17 -9.81 3.28 -22.42
C GLY A 17 -9.11 4.05 -21.28
N PHE A 18 -8.81 5.33 -21.50
CA PHE A 18 -8.23 6.19 -20.46
C PHE A 18 -9.20 6.39 -19.28
N LEU A 19 -10.49 6.56 -19.56
CA LEU A 19 -11.53 6.66 -18.54
C LEU A 19 -11.62 5.36 -17.70
N VAL A 20 -11.53 4.20 -18.34
CA VAL A 20 -11.51 2.90 -17.64
C VAL A 20 -10.30 2.79 -16.71
N VAL A 21 -9.10 3.18 -17.16
CA VAL A 21 -7.90 3.18 -16.31
C VAL A 21 -8.07 4.15 -15.13
N LEU A 22 -8.64 5.33 -15.35
CA LEU A 22 -8.90 6.31 -14.30
C LEU A 22 -9.88 5.78 -13.25
N ILE A 23 -10.96 5.11 -13.69
CA ILE A 23 -11.94 4.48 -12.80
C ILE A 23 -11.29 3.34 -12.01
N LEU A 24 -10.46 2.51 -12.66
CA LEU A 24 -9.71 1.44 -11.99
C LEU A 24 -8.74 1.99 -10.93
N MET A 25 -8.05 3.11 -11.23
CA MET A 25 -7.16 3.78 -10.28
C MET A 25 -7.92 4.40 -9.09
N LEU A 26 -9.05 5.06 -9.34
CA LEU A 26 -9.90 5.64 -8.29
C LEU A 26 -10.50 4.56 -7.40
N THR A 27 -11.00 3.47 -7.98
CA THR A 27 -11.55 2.34 -7.21
C THR A 27 -10.47 1.65 -6.39
N LEU A 28 -9.28 1.40 -6.96
CA LEU A 28 -8.12 0.90 -6.23
C LEU A 28 -7.75 1.80 -5.05
N SER A 29 -7.67 3.12 -5.28
CA SER A 29 -7.32 4.11 -4.26
C SER A 29 -8.37 4.17 -3.14
N MET A 30 -9.66 4.15 -3.49
CA MET A 30 -10.76 4.17 -2.52
C MET A 30 -10.82 2.90 -1.67
N ILE A 31 -10.60 1.72 -2.29
CA ILE A 31 -10.51 0.43 -1.59
C ILE A 31 -9.30 0.44 -0.66
N GLY A 32 -8.14 0.93 -1.12
CA GLY A 32 -6.93 1.06 -0.32
C GLY A 32 -7.12 1.98 0.90
N LEU A 33 -7.72 3.15 0.71
CA LEU A 33 -7.96 4.12 1.79
C LEU A 33 -8.95 3.59 2.83
N ARG A 34 -10.08 3.00 2.39
CA ARG A 34 -11.06 2.38 3.29
C ARG A 34 -10.46 1.24 4.08
N TYR A 35 -9.63 0.42 3.42
CA TYR A 35 -8.92 -0.67 4.07
C TYR A 35 -8.00 -0.18 5.18
N VAL A 36 -7.13 0.79 4.90
CA VAL A 36 -6.21 1.35 5.91
C VAL A 36 -7.00 1.92 7.10
N SER A 37 -8.11 2.61 6.82
CA SER A 37 -8.97 3.18 7.87
C SER A 37 -9.63 2.12 8.75
N GLU A 38 -10.25 1.10 8.15
CA GLU A 38 -11.02 0.08 8.90
C GLU A 38 -10.10 -0.86 9.69
N THR A 39 -8.95 -1.23 9.11
CA THR A 39 -7.95 -2.10 9.76
C THR A 39 -7.31 -1.38 10.95
N ASN A 40 -6.96 -0.10 10.79
CA ASN A 40 -6.41 0.69 11.89
C ASN A 40 -7.42 0.87 13.04
N GLN A 41 -8.71 1.04 12.75
CA GLN A 41 -9.71 1.25 13.80
C GLN A 41 -9.96 -0.02 14.64
N ARG A 42 -10.09 -1.19 14.01
CA ARG A 42 -10.33 -2.45 14.74
C ARG A 42 -9.13 -2.90 15.57
N LEU A 43 -7.93 -2.83 15.00
CA LEU A 43 -6.69 -3.11 15.74
C LEU A 43 -6.54 -2.17 16.93
N LYS A 44 -6.77 -0.86 16.72
CA LYS A 44 -6.65 0.14 17.77
C LYS A 44 -7.61 -0.15 18.92
N GLN A 45 -8.89 -0.38 18.65
CA GLN A 45 -9.86 -0.61 19.73
C GLN A 45 -9.61 -1.90 20.50
N ILE A 46 -9.26 -3.01 19.85
CA ILE A 46 -9.05 -4.30 20.55
C ILE A 46 -7.72 -4.31 21.29
N ALA A 47 -6.64 -3.82 20.67
CA ALA A 47 -5.33 -3.78 21.31
C ALA A 47 -5.30 -2.76 22.45
N GLU A 48 -5.88 -1.57 22.28
CA GLU A 48 -5.88 -0.52 23.31
C GLU A 48 -6.67 -0.95 24.55
N ASN A 49 -7.84 -1.58 24.36
CA ASN A 49 -8.66 -2.03 25.49
C ASN A 49 -8.00 -3.21 26.23
N ASN A 50 -7.41 -4.17 25.52
CA ASN A 50 -6.66 -5.27 26.14
C ASN A 50 -5.36 -4.79 26.80
N ASN A 51 -4.71 -3.76 26.25
CA ASN A 51 -3.51 -3.17 26.85
C ASN A 51 -3.84 -2.51 28.19
N ILE A 52 -4.91 -1.71 28.27
CA ILE A 52 -5.34 -1.09 29.53
C ILE A 52 -5.69 -2.17 30.57
N LYS A 53 -6.42 -3.23 30.18
CA LYS A 53 -6.71 -4.35 31.10
C LYS A 53 -5.44 -5.06 31.57
N THR A 54 -4.46 -5.23 30.69
CA THR A 54 -3.16 -5.85 31.02
C THR A 54 -2.38 -4.99 32.00
N GLU A 55 -2.36 -3.67 31.81
CA GLU A 55 -1.74 -2.71 32.71
C GLU A 55 -2.39 -2.76 34.10
N LEU A 56 -3.72 -2.66 34.17
CA LEU A 56 -4.45 -2.74 35.43
C LEU A 56 -4.27 -4.11 36.13
N ALA A 57 -4.26 -5.22 35.38
CA ALA A 57 -4.02 -6.54 35.95
C ALA A 57 -2.58 -6.68 36.46
N THR A 58 -1.63 -6.00 35.83
CA THR A 58 -0.23 -5.94 36.29
C THR A 58 -0.13 -5.12 37.57
N GLU A 59 -0.81 -3.98 37.64
CA GLU A 59 -0.92 -3.17 38.86
C GLU A 59 -1.51 -3.98 40.02
N MET A 60 -2.60 -4.71 39.77
CA MET A 60 -3.17 -5.64 40.76
C MET A 60 -2.16 -6.68 41.23
N HIS A 61 -1.40 -7.27 40.30
CA HIS A 61 -0.42 -8.31 40.62
C HIS A 61 0.72 -7.76 41.48
N THR A 62 1.30 -6.63 41.09
CA THR A 62 2.37 -5.96 41.83
C THR A 62 1.89 -5.55 43.22
N ALA A 63 0.72 -4.91 43.33
CA ALA A 63 0.16 -4.51 44.61
C ALA A 63 -0.06 -5.71 45.56
N LEU A 64 -0.48 -6.87 45.03
CA LEU A 64 -0.62 -8.08 45.85
C LEU A 64 0.73 -8.65 46.31
N LEU A 65 1.77 -8.60 45.46
CA LEU A 65 3.12 -9.01 45.85
C LEU A 65 3.69 -8.12 46.94
N GLU A 66 3.60 -6.79 46.77
CA GLU A 66 4.06 -5.83 47.77
C GLU A 66 3.32 -6.02 49.10
N ARG A 67 1.99 -6.23 49.06
CA ARG A 67 1.21 -6.57 50.27
C ARG A 67 1.67 -7.85 50.97
N ALA A 68 2.05 -8.87 50.21
CA ALA A 68 2.54 -10.12 50.78
C ALA A 68 3.91 -9.94 51.44
N LEU A 69 4.76 -9.09 50.87
CA LEU A 69 6.04 -8.71 51.48
C LEU A 69 5.81 -7.92 52.77
N SER A 70 4.93 -6.91 52.76
CA SER A 70 4.58 -6.13 53.95
C SER A 70 4.08 -7.00 55.10
N ILE A 71 3.09 -7.88 54.84
CA ILE A 71 2.56 -8.79 55.85
C ILE A 71 3.67 -9.67 56.44
N ARG A 72 4.61 -10.13 55.61
CA ARG A 72 5.72 -10.97 56.07
C ARG A 72 6.71 -10.19 56.95
N ALA A 73 6.85 -8.88 56.74
CA ALA A 73 7.73 -8.01 57.50
C ALA A 73 7.16 -7.63 58.88
N LEU A 74 5.82 -7.56 59.03
CA LEU A 74 5.15 -7.09 60.26
C LEU A 74 5.68 -7.70 61.58
N PRO A 75 5.97 -9.01 61.70
CA PRO A 75 6.45 -9.58 62.97
C PRO A 75 7.88 -9.17 63.35
N ILE A 76 8.66 -8.68 62.38
CA ILE A 76 10.10 -8.42 62.51
C ILE A 76 10.34 -6.94 62.87
N ILE A 77 9.41 -6.05 62.52
CA ILE A 77 9.53 -4.62 62.77
C ILE A 77 9.30 -4.33 64.26
N THR A 78 10.35 -3.86 64.93
CA THR A 78 10.33 -3.58 66.37
C THR A 78 9.98 -2.13 66.69
N ASP A 79 10.42 -1.19 65.86
CA ASP A 79 10.14 0.24 66.04
C ASP A 79 8.67 0.56 65.73
N PRO A 80 7.95 1.30 66.61
CA PRO A 80 6.54 1.63 66.38
C PRO A 80 6.28 2.54 65.17
N PHE A 81 7.21 3.43 64.81
CA PHE A 81 7.04 4.34 63.68
C PHE A 81 7.25 3.60 62.35
N ASP A 82 8.29 2.76 62.28
CA ASP A 82 8.51 1.89 61.12
C ASP A 82 7.33 0.92 60.91
N LEU A 83 6.74 0.42 62.02
CA LEU A 83 5.56 -0.45 61.96
C LEU A 83 4.34 0.29 61.41
N ASP A 84 4.12 1.54 61.84
CA ASP A 84 3.03 2.36 61.32
C ASP A 84 3.22 2.66 59.83
N GLU A 85 4.43 3.02 59.41
CA GLU A 85 4.77 3.24 58.00
C GLU A 85 4.50 1.99 57.15
N GLU A 86 4.89 0.80 57.62
CA GLU A 86 4.65 -0.45 56.90
C GLU A 86 3.16 -0.80 56.82
N ILE A 87 2.37 -0.53 57.87
CA ILE A 87 0.92 -0.71 57.87
C ILE A 87 0.24 0.26 56.89
N GLN A 88 0.70 1.52 56.85
CA GLN A 88 0.24 2.50 55.86
C GLN A 88 0.57 2.05 54.44
N HIS A 89 1.80 1.57 54.21
CA HIS A 89 2.21 1.01 52.92
C HIS A 89 1.30 -0.16 52.51
N PHE A 90 1.09 -1.12 53.41
CA PHE A 90 0.20 -2.25 53.20
C PHE A 90 -1.23 -1.82 52.81
N GLY A 91 -1.77 -0.81 53.50
CA GLY A 91 -3.07 -0.21 53.21
C GLY A 91 -3.12 0.47 51.83
N ALA A 92 -2.08 1.23 51.49
CA ALA A 92 -1.96 1.91 50.19
C ALA A 92 -1.96 0.90 49.02
N GLN A 93 -1.19 -0.18 49.13
CA GLN A 93 -1.22 -1.26 48.13
C GLN A 93 -2.58 -1.94 48.05
N GLY A 94 -3.29 -2.08 49.17
CA GLY A 94 -4.67 -2.57 49.19
C GLY A 94 -5.63 -1.70 48.39
N ASN A 95 -5.46 -0.39 48.47
CA ASN A 95 -6.24 0.58 47.72
C ASN A 95 -5.93 0.53 46.22
N LEU A 96 -4.64 0.48 45.83
CA LEU A 96 -4.23 0.35 44.42
C LEU A 96 -4.84 -0.92 43.79
N TYR A 97 -4.68 -2.06 44.47
CA TYR A 97 -5.30 -3.32 44.04
C TYR A 97 -6.81 -3.19 43.85
N LEU A 98 -7.51 -2.58 44.81
CA LEU A 98 -8.97 -2.43 44.76
C LEU A 98 -9.41 -1.51 43.60
N GLN A 99 -8.73 -0.38 43.42
CA GLN A 99 -9.02 0.57 42.35
C GLN A 99 -8.79 -0.06 40.98
N ALA A 100 -7.64 -0.72 40.77
CA ALA A 100 -7.34 -1.41 39.52
C ALA A 100 -8.39 -2.49 39.21
N ARG A 101 -8.76 -3.32 40.19
CA ARG A 101 -9.81 -4.34 40.03
C ARG A 101 -11.15 -3.74 39.63
N LEU A 102 -11.59 -2.66 40.29
CA LEU A 102 -12.86 -2.00 39.98
C LEU A 102 -12.86 -1.39 38.57
N ARG A 103 -11.72 -0.82 38.13
CA ARG A 103 -11.59 -0.30 36.77
C ARG A 103 -11.68 -1.41 35.72
N ILE A 104 -11.05 -2.57 35.93
CA ILE A 104 -11.20 -3.73 35.04
C ILE A 104 -12.65 -4.22 35.05
N GLU A 105 -13.29 -4.34 36.22
CA GLU A 105 -14.67 -4.81 36.35
C GLU A 105 -15.70 -3.88 35.67
N ALA A 106 -15.37 -2.60 35.50
CA ALA A 106 -16.18 -1.62 34.78
C ALA A 106 -16.01 -1.70 33.24
N MET A 107 -14.99 -2.41 32.75
CA MET A 107 -14.74 -2.59 31.31
C MET A 107 -15.56 -3.74 30.74
N GLN A 108 -15.55 -3.87 29.41
CA GLN A 108 -16.24 -4.96 28.73
C GLN A 108 -15.46 -6.27 28.92
N LEU A 109 -16.04 -7.22 29.68
CA LEU A 109 -15.41 -8.49 30.02
C LEU A 109 -15.96 -9.64 29.16
N SER A 110 -15.06 -10.50 28.71
CA SER A 110 -15.33 -11.82 28.17
C SER A 110 -15.81 -12.77 29.29
N PRO A 111 -16.52 -13.87 28.93
CA PRO A 111 -16.98 -14.84 29.92
C PRO A 111 -15.85 -15.44 30.78
N ALA A 112 -14.68 -15.67 30.18
CA ALA A 112 -13.51 -16.19 30.88
C ALA A 112 -12.91 -15.18 31.86
N GLU A 113 -12.76 -13.91 31.46
CA GLU A 113 -12.28 -12.84 32.37
C GLU A 113 -13.23 -12.67 33.56
N ASN A 114 -14.55 -12.67 33.31
CA ASN A 114 -15.57 -12.52 34.35
C ASN A 114 -15.53 -13.69 35.36
N ALA A 115 -15.31 -14.92 34.88
CA ALA A 115 -15.17 -16.08 35.74
C ALA A 115 -13.95 -15.97 36.68
N ILE A 116 -12.80 -15.54 36.16
CA ILE A 116 -11.57 -15.34 36.94
C ILE A 116 -11.76 -14.21 37.97
N LEU A 117 -12.30 -13.05 37.55
CA LEU A 117 -12.55 -11.92 38.45
C LEU A 117 -13.52 -12.26 39.58
N LYS A 118 -14.54 -13.09 39.30
CA LYS A 118 -15.45 -13.60 40.33
C LYS A 118 -14.72 -14.46 41.37
N GLN A 119 -13.79 -15.31 40.93
CA GLN A 119 -12.96 -16.13 41.84
C GLN A 119 -12.03 -15.25 42.66
N ILE A 120 -11.34 -14.29 42.04
CA ILE A 120 -10.50 -13.29 42.72
C ILE A 120 -11.31 -12.61 43.83
N ARG A 121 -12.49 -12.07 43.50
CA ARG A 121 -13.37 -11.39 44.48
C ARG A 121 -13.76 -12.30 45.64
N ALA A 122 -14.09 -13.56 45.37
CA ALA A 122 -14.44 -14.53 46.40
C ALA A 122 -13.26 -14.84 47.32
N LEU A 123 -12.06 -15.03 46.77
CA LEU A 123 -10.84 -15.28 47.53
C LEU A 123 -10.47 -14.07 48.39
N THR A 124 -10.49 -12.85 47.83
CA THR A 124 -10.20 -11.61 48.59
C THR A 124 -11.14 -11.43 49.78
N ARG A 125 -12.45 -11.67 49.60
CA ARG A 125 -13.43 -11.58 50.70
C ARG A 125 -13.16 -12.61 51.79
N ARG A 126 -12.75 -13.83 51.41
CA ARG A 126 -12.46 -14.93 52.33
C ARG A 126 -11.09 -14.84 53.02
N SER A 127 -10.18 -13.98 52.55
CA SER A 127 -8.86 -13.76 53.14
C SER A 127 -8.80 -12.50 54.01
N GLN A 128 -9.74 -11.58 53.82
CA GLN A 128 -9.76 -10.28 54.51
C GLN A 128 -9.69 -10.39 56.04
N PRO A 129 -10.53 -11.20 56.73
CA PRO A 129 -10.54 -11.20 58.19
C PRO A 129 -9.23 -11.74 58.78
N GLU A 130 -8.56 -12.68 58.11
CA GLU A 130 -7.27 -13.20 58.60
C GLU A 130 -6.14 -12.20 58.43
N VAL A 131 -6.20 -11.38 57.39
CA VAL A 131 -5.22 -10.32 57.15
C VAL A 131 -5.42 -9.16 58.12
N GLU A 132 -6.68 -8.77 58.38
CA GLU A 132 -7.02 -7.76 59.40
C GLU A 132 -6.55 -8.20 60.79
N ALA A 133 -6.83 -9.45 61.17
CA ALA A 133 -6.35 -10.02 62.42
C ALA A 133 -4.80 -10.01 62.51
N ALA A 134 -4.08 -10.16 61.40
CA ALA A 134 -2.61 -10.15 61.40
C ALA A 134 -2.08 -8.76 61.70
N VAL A 135 -2.65 -7.74 61.05
CA VAL A 135 -2.31 -6.33 61.27
C VAL A 135 -2.64 -5.94 62.70
N GLU A 136 -3.83 -6.28 63.20
CA GLU A 136 -4.26 -5.95 64.57
C GLU A 136 -3.33 -6.58 65.63
N MET A 137 -3.00 -7.87 65.48
CA MET A 137 -2.04 -8.53 66.38
C MET A 137 -0.63 -7.95 66.31
N SER A 138 -0.23 -7.39 65.15
CA SER A 138 1.07 -6.72 64.98
C SER A 138 1.11 -5.39 65.75
N ILE A 139 0.03 -4.61 65.69
CA ILE A 139 -0.10 -3.34 66.43
C ILE A 139 -0.12 -3.58 67.93
N LEU A 140 -0.92 -4.54 68.39
CA LEU A 140 -1.07 -4.85 69.81
C LEU A 140 0.18 -5.54 70.41
N LYS A 141 1.17 -5.92 69.58
CA LYS A 141 2.35 -6.71 69.95
C LYS A 141 2.00 -7.88 70.87
N THR A 142 0.89 -8.55 70.55
CA THR A 142 0.41 -9.75 71.26
C THR A 142 1.36 -10.92 70.99
N ASP A 143 0.98 -12.14 71.38
CA ASP A 143 1.66 -13.41 71.08
C ASP A 143 2.29 -13.46 69.67
N GLN A 144 3.59 -13.16 69.59
CA GLN A 144 4.34 -13.07 68.35
C GLN A 144 4.50 -14.45 67.67
N ALA A 145 4.52 -15.53 68.46
CA ALA A 145 4.58 -16.88 67.91
C ALA A 145 3.28 -17.21 67.17
N LYS A 146 2.14 -16.84 67.76
CA LYS A 146 0.83 -16.97 67.11
C LYS A 146 0.69 -16.08 65.88
N LEU A 147 1.16 -14.83 65.94
CA LEU A 147 1.19 -13.91 64.79
C LEU A 147 1.99 -14.50 63.63
N LEU A 148 3.22 -14.95 63.90
CA LEU A 148 4.10 -15.56 62.90
C LEU A 148 3.47 -16.82 62.28
N ALA A 149 2.89 -17.69 63.10
CA ALA A 149 2.21 -18.89 62.63
C ALA A 149 1.00 -18.54 61.74
N MET A 150 0.20 -17.53 62.12
CA MET A 150 -0.94 -17.11 61.33
C MET A 150 -0.52 -16.51 59.98
N ILE A 151 0.54 -15.71 59.95
CA ILE A 151 1.08 -15.15 58.70
C ILE A 151 1.57 -16.26 57.77
N LEU A 152 2.43 -17.15 58.27
CA LEU A 152 3.09 -18.18 57.44
C LEU A 152 2.14 -19.29 56.99
N HIS A 153 1.22 -19.73 57.85
CA HIS A 153 0.34 -20.86 57.57
C HIS A 153 -1.05 -20.47 57.08
N THR A 154 -1.47 -19.21 57.23
CA THR A 154 -2.83 -18.77 56.83
C THR A 154 -2.81 -17.59 55.86
N ALA A 155 -2.23 -16.44 56.24
CA ALA A 155 -2.34 -15.21 55.45
C ALA A 155 -1.60 -15.32 54.11
N ILE A 156 -0.33 -15.74 54.12
CA ILE A 156 0.50 -15.86 52.91
C ILE A 156 -0.05 -16.91 51.94
N PRO A 157 -0.43 -18.14 52.36
CA PRO A 157 -1.05 -19.10 51.46
C PRO A 157 -2.34 -18.58 50.80
N LYS A 158 -3.19 -17.87 51.56
CA LYS A 158 -4.41 -17.28 51.00
C LYS A 158 -4.11 -16.16 49.99
N GLN A 159 -3.13 -15.31 50.24
CA GLN A 159 -2.71 -14.29 49.29
C GLN A 159 -2.10 -14.88 48.01
N LYS A 160 -1.32 -15.96 48.14
CA LYS A 160 -0.76 -16.68 46.99
C LYS A 160 -1.86 -17.16 46.04
N LEU A 161 -2.98 -17.66 46.55
CA LEU A 161 -4.13 -18.06 45.72
C LEU A 161 -4.70 -16.88 44.92
N ILE A 162 -4.74 -15.67 45.50
CA ILE A 162 -5.21 -14.48 44.78
C ILE A 162 -4.21 -14.10 43.68
N ILE A 163 -2.91 -14.09 44.00
CA ILE A 163 -1.84 -13.79 43.04
C ILE A 163 -1.88 -14.76 41.86
N GLU A 164 -2.07 -16.06 42.11
CA GLU A 164 -2.21 -17.09 41.07
C GLU A 164 -3.40 -16.81 40.14
N GLN A 165 -4.54 -16.39 40.68
CA GLN A 165 -5.71 -16.04 39.86
C GLN A 165 -5.51 -14.76 39.05
N VAL A 166 -4.81 -13.75 39.59
CA VAL A 166 -4.42 -12.56 38.83
C VAL A 166 -3.41 -12.92 37.73
N GLY A 167 -2.48 -13.84 38.01
CA GLY A 167 -1.58 -14.41 37.00
C GLY A 167 -2.33 -15.10 35.86
N ALA A 168 -3.34 -15.91 36.18
CA ALA A 168 -4.20 -16.53 35.17
C ALA A 168 -4.96 -15.49 34.31
N LEU A 169 -5.37 -14.36 34.89
CA LEU A 169 -5.97 -13.25 34.16
C LEU A 169 -4.96 -12.61 33.19
N LEU A 170 -3.72 -12.37 33.64
CA LEU A 170 -2.65 -11.83 32.78
C LEU A 170 -2.31 -12.76 31.61
N ASP A 171 -2.25 -14.08 31.85
CA ASP A 171 -2.01 -15.06 30.79
C ASP A 171 -3.16 -15.10 29.77
N LEU A 172 -4.40 -14.94 30.23
CA LEU A 172 -5.56 -14.82 29.36
C LEU A 172 -5.47 -13.56 28.48
N GLN A 173 -5.13 -12.40 29.07
CA GLN A 173 -4.93 -11.15 28.33
C GLN A 173 -3.85 -11.31 27.24
N ARG A 174 -2.69 -11.87 27.61
CA ARG A 174 -1.59 -12.10 26.65
C ARG A 174 -2.02 -12.96 25.47
N LYS A 175 -2.80 -14.03 25.72
CA LYS A 175 -3.34 -14.90 24.66
C LYS A 175 -4.35 -14.16 23.78
N GLN A 176 -5.24 -13.37 24.37
CA GLN A 176 -6.24 -12.59 23.63
C GLN A 176 -5.60 -11.50 22.76
N THR A 177 -4.62 -10.77 23.28
CA THR A 177 -3.86 -9.77 22.51
C THR A 177 -3.09 -10.43 21.37
N ALA A 178 -2.43 -11.57 21.59
CA ALA A 178 -1.74 -12.30 20.53
C ALA A 178 -2.70 -12.81 19.44
N ALA A 179 -3.89 -13.28 19.82
CA ALA A 179 -4.92 -13.70 18.87
C ALA A 179 -5.44 -12.52 18.03
N ALA A 180 -5.69 -11.37 18.66
CA ALA A 180 -6.14 -10.15 17.96
C ALA A 180 -5.12 -9.64 16.95
N VAL A 181 -3.82 -9.68 17.28
CA VAL A 181 -2.74 -9.32 16.36
C VAL A 181 -2.68 -10.29 15.17
N ARG A 182 -2.77 -11.61 15.43
CA ARG A 182 -2.79 -12.63 14.37
C ARG A 182 -4.01 -12.51 13.46
N GLU A 183 -5.18 -12.20 14.01
CA GLU A 183 -6.39 -11.98 13.22
C GLU A 183 -6.24 -10.77 12.30
N ALA A 184 -5.64 -9.69 12.82
CA ALA A 184 -5.32 -8.53 12.01
C ALA A 184 -4.32 -8.86 10.89
N GLU A 185 -3.33 -9.71 11.17
CA GLU A 185 -2.38 -10.20 10.17
C GLU A 185 -3.04 -11.05 9.06
N ILE A 186 -3.98 -11.93 9.43
CA ILE A 186 -4.63 -12.84 8.48
C ILE A 186 -5.64 -12.10 7.57
N SER A 187 -6.26 -11.01 8.06
CA SER A 187 -7.11 -10.14 7.25
C SER A 187 -6.37 -9.39 6.11
N HIS A 188 -5.05 -9.59 5.96
CA HIS A 188 -4.23 -8.94 4.93
C HIS A 188 -4.27 -9.61 3.54
N VAL A 189 -4.56 -10.90 3.43
CA VAL A 189 -4.24 -11.64 2.19
C VAL A 189 -5.25 -11.39 1.06
N ARG A 190 -6.55 -11.44 1.35
CA ARG A 190 -7.60 -11.30 0.32
C ARG A 190 -7.65 -9.91 -0.29
N MET A 191 -7.49 -8.87 0.53
CA MET A 191 -7.53 -7.47 0.08
C MET A 191 -6.26 -7.06 -0.67
N ARG A 192 -5.07 -7.53 -0.23
CA ARG A 192 -3.84 -7.39 -1.03
C ARG A 192 -3.97 -8.04 -2.39
N GLY A 193 -4.57 -9.24 -2.47
CA GLY A 193 -4.82 -9.92 -3.74
C GLY A 193 -5.67 -9.08 -4.70
N LEU A 194 -6.77 -8.49 -4.23
CA LEU A 194 -7.61 -7.60 -5.05
C LEU A 194 -6.87 -6.32 -5.48
N MET A 195 -6.11 -5.69 -4.59
CA MET A 195 -5.34 -4.48 -4.94
C MET A 195 -4.25 -4.76 -5.98
N ILE A 196 -3.52 -5.87 -5.81
CA ILE A 196 -2.52 -6.31 -6.80
C ILE A 196 -3.20 -6.62 -8.13
N GLY A 197 -4.33 -7.34 -8.12
CA GLY A 197 -5.09 -7.67 -9.32
C GLY A 197 -5.57 -6.44 -10.10
N LEU A 198 -6.20 -5.48 -9.41
CA LEU A 198 -6.65 -4.21 -10.01
C LEU A 198 -5.47 -3.37 -10.52
N GLY A 199 -4.36 -3.32 -9.77
CA GLY A 199 -3.14 -2.63 -10.19
C GLY A 199 -2.53 -3.24 -11.46
N LEU A 200 -2.47 -4.57 -11.55
CA LEU A 200 -1.99 -5.28 -12.73
C LEU A 200 -2.90 -5.03 -13.94
N ALA A 201 -4.22 -5.07 -13.73
CA ALA A 201 -5.20 -4.80 -14.77
C ALA A 201 -5.07 -3.37 -15.32
N ALA A 202 -4.88 -2.37 -14.45
CA ALA A 202 -4.65 -0.98 -14.84
C ALA A 202 -3.34 -0.80 -15.62
N LEU A 203 -2.26 -1.47 -15.20
CA LEU A 203 -0.98 -1.46 -15.93
C LEU A 203 -1.10 -2.09 -17.32
N LEU A 204 -1.75 -3.24 -17.44
CA LEU A 204 -1.93 -3.93 -18.72
C LEU A 204 -2.81 -3.11 -19.68
N THR A 205 -3.91 -2.54 -19.19
CA THR A 205 -4.77 -1.68 -20.02
C THR A 205 -4.06 -0.39 -20.44
N GLY A 206 -3.35 0.27 -19.52
CA GLY A 206 -2.55 1.45 -19.85
C GLY A 206 -1.45 1.15 -20.87
N GLY A 207 -0.72 0.04 -20.69
CA GLY A 207 0.31 -0.42 -21.63
C GLY A 207 -0.24 -0.74 -23.02
N ALA A 208 -1.39 -1.43 -23.09
CA ALA A 208 -2.04 -1.74 -24.36
C ALA A 208 -2.49 -0.47 -25.12
N ILE A 209 -3.06 0.51 -24.41
CA ILE A 209 -3.45 1.81 -24.98
C ILE A 209 -2.22 2.56 -25.48
N ALA A 210 -1.15 2.65 -24.68
CA ALA A 210 0.07 3.34 -25.06
C ALA A 210 0.73 2.72 -26.31
N TRP A 211 0.82 1.40 -26.35
CA TRP A 211 1.34 0.66 -27.51
C TRP A 211 0.50 0.91 -28.76
N PHE A 212 -0.84 0.86 -28.64
CA PHE A 212 -1.76 1.09 -29.75
C PHE A 212 -1.63 2.53 -30.29
N VAL A 213 -1.62 3.53 -29.42
CA VAL A 213 -1.46 4.94 -29.79
C VAL A 213 -0.12 5.17 -30.45
N SER A 214 0.98 4.66 -29.88
CA SER A 214 2.33 4.81 -30.45
C SER A 214 2.41 4.22 -31.86
N ARG A 215 1.84 3.02 -32.06
CA ARG A 215 1.82 2.37 -33.37
C ARG A 215 0.98 3.14 -34.39
N GLN A 216 -0.10 3.76 -33.94
CA GLN A 216 -0.97 4.56 -34.80
C GLN A 216 -0.32 5.87 -35.22
N VAL A 217 0.31 6.59 -34.27
CA VAL A 217 1.04 7.83 -34.56
C VAL A 217 2.17 7.56 -35.55
N ALA A 218 2.92 6.47 -35.37
CA ALA A 218 3.97 6.08 -36.30
C ALA A 218 3.45 5.85 -37.73
N ARG A 219 2.32 5.15 -37.89
CA ARG A 219 1.68 4.93 -39.21
C ARG A 219 1.19 6.22 -39.85
N GLN A 220 0.56 7.10 -39.07
CA GLN A 220 0.10 8.40 -39.57
C GLN A 220 1.27 9.29 -39.98
N ALA A 221 2.36 9.29 -39.21
CA ALA A 221 3.57 10.01 -39.57
C ALA A 221 4.16 9.48 -40.88
N GLU A 222 4.22 8.15 -41.09
CA GLU A 222 4.69 7.55 -42.34
C GLU A 222 3.81 7.95 -43.54
N GLN A 223 2.48 7.93 -43.39
CA GLN A 223 1.55 8.34 -44.44
C GLN A 223 1.70 9.83 -44.79
N LEU A 224 1.77 10.71 -43.79
CA LEU A 224 2.01 12.14 -43.99
C LEU A 224 3.37 12.40 -44.65
N THR A 225 4.39 11.64 -44.25
CA THR A 225 5.72 11.73 -44.86
C THR A 225 5.67 11.33 -46.33
N ASN A 226 4.96 10.26 -46.67
CA ASN A 226 4.79 9.82 -48.04
C ASN A 226 4.03 10.87 -48.89
N GLN A 227 2.95 11.45 -48.36
CA GLN A 227 2.19 12.51 -49.05
C GLN A 227 2.99 13.82 -49.20
N ALA A 228 3.82 14.16 -48.21
CA ALA A 228 4.61 15.38 -48.23
C ALA A 228 5.85 15.28 -49.14
N LEU A 229 6.35 14.07 -49.42
CA LEU A 229 7.61 13.85 -50.16
C LEU A 229 7.44 13.23 -51.54
N PHE A 230 6.33 12.56 -51.82
CA PHE A 230 6.08 11.90 -53.10
C PHE A 230 4.85 12.46 -53.81
N ASP A 231 4.88 12.45 -55.13
CA ASP A 231 3.76 12.80 -55.98
C ASP A 231 2.73 11.65 -55.98
N GLU A 232 1.47 11.94 -55.67
CA GLU A 232 0.44 10.90 -55.50
C GLU A 232 0.09 10.17 -56.81
N LEU A 233 0.23 10.83 -57.96
CA LEU A 233 -0.09 10.26 -59.26
C LEU A 233 1.00 9.29 -59.75
N THR A 234 2.26 9.71 -59.68
CA THR A 234 3.40 8.99 -60.26
C THR A 234 4.21 8.20 -59.21
N GLY A 235 4.04 8.54 -57.93
CA GLY A 235 4.83 8.03 -56.81
C GLY A 235 6.30 8.45 -56.85
N LEU A 236 6.71 9.37 -57.73
CA LEU A 236 8.07 9.90 -57.80
C LEU A 236 8.30 10.93 -56.68
N ALA A 237 9.56 11.27 -56.43
CA ALA A 237 9.91 12.36 -55.53
C ALA A 237 9.23 13.66 -56.00
N ASN A 238 8.48 14.29 -55.11
CA ASN A 238 7.88 15.58 -55.43
C ASN A 238 8.93 16.70 -55.36
N ARG A 239 8.49 17.92 -55.65
CA ARG A 239 9.36 19.11 -55.60
C ARG A 239 10.03 19.31 -54.24
N SER A 240 9.34 19.00 -53.13
CA SER A 240 9.90 19.15 -51.78
C SER A 240 11.06 18.18 -51.55
N LEU A 241 10.88 16.91 -51.91
CA LEU A 241 11.94 15.90 -51.77
C LEU A 241 13.14 16.20 -52.70
N LEU A 242 12.88 16.65 -53.94
CA LEU A 242 13.92 17.10 -54.86
C LEU A 242 14.75 18.24 -54.26
N LEU A 243 14.11 19.29 -53.74
CA LEU A 243 14.81 20.42 -53.14
C LEU A 243 15.61 20.02 -51.90
N ASN A 244 15.09 19.10 -51.08
CA ASN A 244 15.80 18.56 -49.93
C ASN A 244 17.08 17.82 -50.35
N HIS A 245 16.99 16.95 -51.36
CA HIS A 245 18.15 16.25 -51.92
C HIS A 245 19.16 17.21 -52.53
N LEU A 246 18.72 18.20 -53.32
CA LEU A 246 19.61 19.20 -53.90
C LEU A 246 20.35 19.99 -52.82
N ASN A 247 19.64 20.44 -51.78
CA ASN A 247 20.28 21.15 -50.66
C ASN A 247 21.29 20.28 -49.90
N TYR A 248 20.99 18.98 -49.75
CA TYR A 248 21.92 18.02 -49.17
C TYR A 248 23.18 17.86 -50.02
N GLU A 249 23.03 17.62 -51.33
CA GLU A 249 24.14 17.45 -52.28
C GLU A 249 25.00 18.72 -52.36
N ILE A 250 24.40 19.92 -52.39
CA ILE A 250 25.13 21.20 -52.35
C ILE A 250 26.00 21.28 -51.08
N LYS A 251 25.47 20.90 -49.93
CA LYS A 251 26.24 20.91 -48.67
C LYS A 251 27.35 19.86 -48.65
N SER A 252 27.11 18.69 -49.21
CA SER A 252 28.09 17.61 -49.30
C SER A 252 29.23 17.96 -50.26
N ALA A 253 28.94 18.51 -51.44
CA ALA A 253 29.93 19.00 -52.41
C ALA A 253 30.79 20.15 -51.86
N ARG A 254 30.25 20.97 -50.95
CA ARG A 254 31.02 22.01 -50.24
C ARG A 254 32.02 21.44 -49.23
N ARG A 255 31.69 20.31 -48.60
CA ARG A 255 32.55 19.66 -47.59
C ARG A 255 33.58 18.74 -48.22
N ASN A 256 33.18 18.02 -49.27
CA ASN A 256 34.05 17.15 -50.05
C ASN A 256 33.95 17.61 -51.50
N PRO A 257 35.00 18.20 -52.10
CA PRO A 257 34.91 18.78 -53.43
C PRO A 257 34.59 17.71 -54.49
N TYR A 258 33.36 17.70 -54.97
CA TYR A 258 32.94 16.98 -56.18
C TYR A 258 31.94 17.83 -56.96
N ALA A 259 31.82 17.57 -58.26
CA ALA A 259 30.82 18.18 -59.11
C ALA A 259 29.61 17.24 -59.24
N PHE A 260 28.41 17.80 -59.22
CA PHE A 260 27.17 17.10 -59.57
C PHE A 260 26.35 17.96 -60.53
N GLY A 261 25.47 17.33 -61.31
CA GLY A 261 24.61 17.99 -62.29
C GLY A 261 23.14 17.65 -62.07
N VAL A 262 22.25 18.54 -62.53
CA VAL A 262 20.80 18.33 -62.53
C VAL A 262 20.34 18.25 -63.97
N ALA A 263 19.75 17.12 -64.35
CA ALA A 263 19.13 16.94 -65.66
C ALA A 263 17.63 17.27 -65.58
N LEU A 264 17.17 18.10 -66.51
CA LEU A 264 15.75 18.39 -66.70
C LEU A 264 15.26 17.66 -67.96
N MET A 265 14.14 16.95 -67.84
CA MET A 265 13.51 16.19 -68.92
C MET A 265 12.04 16.60 -68.99
N ASP A 266 11.59 16.98 -70.18
CA ASP A 266 10.18 17.30 -70.46
C ASP A 266 9.53 16.19 -71.30
N LEU A 267 8.20 16.08 -71.25
CA LEU A 267 7.44 15.12 -72.04
C LEU A 267 6.90 15.80 -73.29
N ASP A 268 7.53 15.54 -74.44
CA ASP A 268 7.11 16.08 -75.73
C ASP A 268 5.64 15.76 -76.03
N ARG A 269 4.90 16.78 -76.47
CA ARG A 269 3.50 16.69 -76.90
C ARG A 269 2.53 16.13 -75.85
N PHE A 270 2.89 16.13 -74.56
CA PHE A 270 1.98 15.66 -73.51
C PHE A 270 0.64 16.42 -73.48
N LYS A 271 0.67 17.72 -73.81
CA LYS A 271 -0.54 18.54 -73.94
C LYS A 271 -1.49 18.04 -75.03
N GLU A 272 -0.97 17.61 -76.18
CA GLU A 272 -1.79 17.06 -77.27
C GLU A 272 -2.49 15.76 -76.85
N VAL A 273 -1.84 14.94 -76.01
CA VAL A 273 -2.44 13.72 -75.44
C VAL A 273 -3.62 14.08 -74.53
N ASN A 274 -3.44 15.05 -73.63
CA ASN A 274 -4.53 15.52 -72.76
C ASN A 274 -5.69 16.12 -73.57
N ASP A 275 -5.39 16.93 -74.58
CA ASP A 275 -6.38 17.65 -75.38
C ASP A 275 -7.17 16.70 -76.31
N THR A 276 -6.56 15.58 -76.75
CA THR A 276 -7.17 14.63 -77.71
C THR A 276 -7.83 13.42 -77.02
N LEU A 277 -7.20 12.89 -75.97
CA LEU A 277 -7.59 11.62 -75.33
C LEU A 277 -8.12 11.80 -73.90
N GLY A 278 -8.10 13.02 -73.39
CA GLY A 278 -8.57 13.37 -72.05
C GLY A 278 -7.51 13.19 -70.96
N HIS A 279 -7.74 13.87 -69.84
CA HIS A 279 -6.81 13.89 -68.71
C HIS A 279 -6.60 12.52 -68.05
N ASP A 280 -7.61 11.65 -68.04
CA ASP A 280 -7.49 10.31 -67.45
C ASP A 280 -6.42 9.46 -68.18
N VAL A 281 -6.33 9.58 -69.50
CA VAL A 281 -5.32 8.92 -70.33
C VAL A 281 -3.95 9.56 -70.14
N GLY A 282 -3.90 10.89 -69.98
CA GLY A 282 -2.69 11.61 -69.61
C GLY A 282 -2.12 11.16 -68.26
N ASP A 283 -2.97 10.95 -67.27
CA ASP A 283 -2.60 10.46 -65.95
C ASP A 283 -2.03 9.04 -66.00
N GLU A 284 -2.59 8.17 -66.84
CA GLU A 284 -2.05 6.83 -67.07
C GLU A 284 -0.68 6.86 -67.74
N LEU A 285 -0.49 7.76 -68.72
CA LEU A 285 0.81 8.00 -69.33
C LEU A 285 1.84 8.47 -68.28
N LEU A 286 1.47 9.41 -67.41
CA LEU A 286 2.34 9.90 -66.33
C LEU A 286 2.70 8.79 -65.34
N ARG A 287 1.77 7.92 -64.96
CA ARG A 287 2.06 6.73 -64.12
C ARG A 287 3.08 5.82 -64.78
N GLU A 288 2.96 5.56 -66.07
CA GLU A 288 3.86 4.68 -66.81
C GLU A 288 5.25 5.30 -66.97
N VAL A 289 5.33 6.61 -67.22
CA VAL A 289 6.59 7.38 -67.18
C VAL A 289 7.23 7.27 -65.80
N GLY A 290 6.46 7.46 -64.72
CA GLY A 290 6.94 7.34 -63.36
C GLY A 290 7.53 5.97 -63.04
N LYS A 291 6.87 4.89 -63.47
CA LYS A 291 7.39 3.51 -63.34
C LYS A 291 8.69 3.32 -64.11
N ARG A 292 8.77 3.80 -65.36
CA ARG A 292 9.99 3.70 -66.18
C ARG A 292 11.17 4.44 -65.55
N LEU A 293 10.93 5.64 -65.04
CA LEU A 293 11.95 6.43 -64.35
C LEU A 293 12.42 5.77 -63.05
N LYS A 294 11.53 5.19 -62.24
CA LYS A 294 11.93 4.40 -61.05
C LYS A 294 12.77 3.19 -61.40
N LYS A 295 12.49 2.53 -62.53
CA LYS A 295 13.24 1.36 -63.00
C LYS A 295 14.65 1.75 -63.46
N ILE A 296 14.81 2.93 -64.06
CA ILE A 296 16.10 3.45 -64.54
C ILE A 296 16.91 4.07 -63.40
N GLY A 297 16.25 4.75 -62.46
CA GLY A 297 16.86 5.46 -61.33
C GLY A 297 17.40 4.57 -60.21
N CYS A 298 17.46 3.25 -60.41
CA CYS A 298 18.06 2.33 -59.44
C CYS A 298 19.53 2.04 -59.79
N SER A 299 20.37 3.04 -59.59
CA SER A 299 21.80 2.85 -59.32
C SER A 299 22.42 4.12 -58.74
N THR A 300 22.36 4.25 -57.42
CA THR A 300 23.46 4.88 -56.70
C THR A 300 23.85 3.92 -55.58
N PRO A 301 25.08 3.38 -55.56
CA PRO A 301 25.53 2.54 -54.49
C PRO A 301 25.53 3.34 -53.19
N ALA A 302 25.09 2.68 -52.12
CA ALA A 302 25.36 3.07 -50.75
C ALA A 302 26.82 3.50 -50.64
N SER A 303 27.07 4.79 -50.51
CA SER A 303 28.39 5.32 -50.18
C SER A 303 28.26 6.12 -48.90
N ALA A 304 29.01 5.62 -47.90
CA ALA A 304 29.34 6.24 -46.62
C ALA A 304 28.31 6.18 -45.48
N THR A 305 28.04 4.96 -44.98
CA THR A 305 27.95 4.75 -43.52
C THR A 305 29.27 4.17 -43.03
N ARG A 306 30.24 5.05 -42.75
CA ARG A 306 31.35 4.83 -41.80
C ARG A 306 31.64 6.16 -41.13
N ALA A 307 31.22 6.30 -39.87
CA ALA A 307 32.05 6.76 -38.74
C ALA A 307 31.15 7.05 -37.52
N ASN A 308 31.43 6.28 -36.47
CA ASN A 308 31.05 6.41 -35.05
C ASN A 308 29.60 6.13 -34.64
#